data_AF-A0A438F1Z6-F1
#
_entry.id   AF-A0A438F1Z6-F1
#
_cell.length_a   1.000
_cell.length_b   1.000
_cell.length_c   1.000
_cell.angle_alpha   90.00
_cell.angle_beta   90.00
_cell.angle_gamma   90.00
#
_symmetry.space_group_name_H-M   'P 1'
#
loop_
_entity.id
_entity.type
_entity.pdbx_description
1 polymer ?
#
loop_
_entity_poly.entity_id
_entity_poly.type
_entity_poly.pdbx_seq_one_letter_code
_entity_poly.pdbx_strand_id
1 'polypeptide(L)'
;MQLKDKLSSITCGTKSISKCMQSIKILLDELAIIGASQDEDNLVLYCLKGLGPGYKVIVRADHARDSIISFEELHDKLVEHESLLKREESQSENPPIMVNLTSQGRNQSNNGN
;
A
#
# COMPACT_ATOMS: atom_id res chain seq x y z
N MET A 1 21.63 6.48 -22.23
CA MET A 1 21.36 5.64 -21.03
C MET A 1 19.85 5.49 -20.79
N GLN A 2 19.08 4.94 -21.73
CA GLN A 2 17.60 5.02 -21.69
C GLN A 2 16.93 4.11 -20.64
N LEU A 3 17.56 2.98 -20.28
CA LEU A 3 17.01 2.04 -19.28
C LEU A 3 17.07 2.59 -17.85
N LYS A 4 18.16 3.29 -17.49
CA LYS A 4 18.32 3.91 -16.16
C LYS A 4 17.31 5.05 -15.93
N ASP A 5 16.98 5.75 -17.01
CA ASP A 5 15.96 6.81 -17.01
C ASP A 5 14.55 6.22 -16.82
N LYS A 6 14.23 5.15 -17.56
CA LYS A 6 12.99 4.38 -17.36
C LYS A 6 12.84 3.85 -15.94
N LEU A 7 13.92 3.35 -15.34
CA LEU A 7 13.93 2.84 -13.97
C LEU A 7 13.63 3.96 -12.96
N SER A 8 14.17 5.16 -13.18
CA SER A 8 13.88 6.33 -12.34
C SER A 8 12.49 6.93 -12.56
N SER A 9 11.85 6.64 -13.70
CA SER A 9 10.51 7.08 -14.06
C SER A 9 9.41 6.07 -13.74
N ILE A 10 9.73 4.84 -13.28
CA ILE A 10 8.69 3.90 -12.83
C ILE A 10 7.92 4.57 -11.71
N THR A 11 6.64 4.84 -11.97
CA THR A 11 5.70 5.33 -10.98
C THR A 11 4.61 4.29 -10.84
N CYS A 12 4.48 3.74 -9.64
CA CYS A 12 3.57 2.64 -9.35
C CYS A 12 2.12 3.10 -9.19
N GLY A 13 1.89 4.42 -9.09
CA GLY A 13 0.62 5.09 -9.39
C GLY A 13 -0.61 4.33 -8.90
N THR A 14 -1.48 3.96 -9.83
CA THR A 14 -2.74 3.22 -9.63
C THR A 14 -2.64 1.71 -9.87
N LYS A 15 -1.43 1.20 -10.16
CA LYS A 15 -1.21 -0.23 -10.43
C LYS A 15 -0.98 -0.96 -9.11
N SER A 16 -1.46 -2.20 -9.00
CA SER A 16 -1.23 -3.03 -7.82
C SER A 16 0.27 -3.20 -7.53
N ILE A 17 0.61 -3.34 -6.25
CA ILE A 17 2.00 -3.48 -5.78
C ILE A 17 2.74 -4.59 -6.51
N SER A 18 2.09 -5.73 -6.75
CA SER A 18 2.72 -6.84 -7.48
C SER A 18 3.15 -6.46 -8.90
N LYS A 19 2.38 -5.61 -9.60
CA LYS A 19 2.73 -5.12 -10.95
C LYS A 19 3.89 -4.11 -10.91
N CYS A 20 3.92 -3.27 -9.89
CA CYS A 20 5.03 -2.36 -9.63
C CYS A 20 6.35 -3.13 -9.47
N MET A 21 6.39 -4.08 -8.53
CA MET A 21 7.58 -4.86 -8.22
C MET A 21 8.00 -5.75 -9.40
N GLN A 22 7.05 -6.32 -10.13
CA GLN A 22 7.34 -7.07 -11.37
C GLN A 22 8.01 -6.19 -12.44
N SER A 23 7.54 -4.95 -12.64
CA SER A 23 8.11 -4.04 -13.64
C SER A 23 9.55 -3.65 -13.32
N ILE A 24 9.85 -3.43 -12.04
CA ILE A 24 11.20 -3.10 -11.56
C ILE A 24 12.14 -4.29 -11.75
N LYS A 25 11.67 -5.50 -11.42
CA LYS A 25 12.44 -6.73 -11.62
C LYS A 25 12.78 -6.97 -13.09
N ILE A 26 11.82 -6.75 -14.01
CA ILE A 26 12.05 -6.88 -15.46
C ILE A 26 13.11 -5.87 -15.93
N LEU A 27 13.02 -4.60 -15.54
CA LEU A 27 14.02 -3.59 -15.95
C LEU A 27 15.41 -3.91 -15.41
N LEU A 28 15.52 -4.49 -14.21
CA LEU A 28 16.81 -4.89 -13.66
C LEU A 28 17.38 -6.14 -14.33
N ASP A 29 16.53 -7.08 -14.73
CA ASP A 29 16.94 -8.22 -15.56
C ASP A 29 17.46 -7.73 -16.93
N GLU A 30 16.75 -6.78 -17.56
CA GLU A 30 17.21 -6.13 -18.80
C GLU A 30 18.55 -5.38 -18.60
N LEU A 31 18.74 -4.71 -17.46
CA LEU A 31 20.01 -4.07 -17.10
C LEU A 31 21.12 -5.11 -16.85
N ALA A 32 20.81 -6.24 -16.22
CA ALA A 32 21.74 -7.32 -15.99
C ALA A 32 22.20 -7.97 -17.31
N ILE A 33 21.29 -8.15 -18.26
CA ILE A 33 21.58 -8.69 -19.60
C ILE A 33 22.62 -7.81 -20.33
N ILE A 34 22.56 -6.49 -20.18
CA ILE A 34 23.54 -5.56 -20.79
C ILE A 34 24.80 -5.35 -19.95
N GLY A 35 25.01 -6.14 -18.89
CA GLY A 35 26.19 -6.05 -18.02
C GLY A 35 26.15 -4.92 -16.99
N ALA A 36 24.98 -4.32 -16.78
CA ALA A 36 24.73 -3.29 -15.77
C ALA A 36 23.88 -3.85 -14.62
N SER A 37 24.20 -5.06 -14.14
CA SER A 37 23.49 -5.69 -13.03
C SER A 37 23.61 -4.81 -11.78
N GLN A 38 22.48 -4.57 -11.13
CA GLN A 38 22.41 -3.83 -9.88
C GLN A 38 22.12 -4.77 -8.72
N ASP A 39 22.69 -4.43 -7.57
CA ASP A 39 22.54 -5.22 -6.34
C ASP A 39 21.08 -5.26 -5.83
N GLU A 40 20.71 -6.27 -5.06
CA GLU A 40 19.36 -6.40 -4.49
C GLU A 40 19.00 -5.20 -3.59
N ASP A 41 19.99 -4.59 -2.94
CA ASP A 41 19.82 -3.35 -2.17
C ASP A 41 19.31 -2.19 -3.03
N ASN A 42 19.74 -2.12 -4.29
CA ASN A 42 19.24 -1.12 -5.23
C ASN A 42 17.81 -1.42 -5.66
N LEU A 43 17.42 -2.69 -5.67
CA LEU A 43 16.07 -3.16 -6.03
C LEU A 43 15.02 -2.57 -5.09
N VAL A 44 15.31 -2.65 -3.78
CA VAL A 44 14.51 -2.05 -2.70
C VAL A 44 14.41 -0.54 -2.87
N LEU A 45 15.55 0.12 -3.10
CA LEU A 45 15.60 1.58 -3.30
C LEU A 45 14.75 2.04 -4.50
N TYR A 46 14.81 1.34 -5.64
CA TYR A 46 13.99 1.69 -6.81
C TYR A 46 12.51 1.42 -6.59
N CYS A 47 12.16 0.34 -5.89
CA CYS A 47 10.79 0.10 -5.45
C CYS A 47 10.27 1.29 -4.66
N LEU A 48 10.97 1.68 -3.59
CA LEU A 48 10.56 2.78 -2.72
C LEU A 48 10.45 4.12 -3.45
N LYS A 49 11.36 4.40 -4.40
CA LYS A 49 11.32 5.62 -5.22
C LYS A 49 10.14 5.64 -6.19
N GLY A 50 9.72 4.48 -6.69
CA GLY A 50 8.59 4.34 -7.60
C GLY A 50 7.22 4.35 -6.91
N LEU A 51 7.17 4.25 -5.59
CA LEU A 51 5.92 4.24 -4.84
C LEU A 51 5.22 5.60 -4.86
N GLY A 52 3.89 5.56 -4.99
CA GLY A 52 3.04 6.74 -4.91
C GLY A 52 2.92 7.30 -3.48
N PRO A 53 2.32 8.49 -3.32
CA PRO A 53 2.21 9.16 -2.03
C PRO A 53 1.50 8.35 -0.92
N GLY A 54 0.61 7.42 -1.27
CA GLY A 54 -0.08 6.54 -0.32
C GLY A 54 0.82 5.55 0.44
N TYR A 55 2.05 5.35 -0.04
CA TYR A 55 3.02 4.43 0.56
C TYR A 55 4.18 5.15 1.26
N LYS A 56 4.12 6.48 1.41
CA LYS A 56 5.16 7.27 2.08
C LYS A 56 5.48 6.80 3.50
N VAL A 57 4.49 6.23 4.20
CA VAL A 57 4.69 5.67 5.54
C VAL A 57 5.69 4.50 5.51
N ILE A 58 5.66 3.67 4.47
CA ILE A 58 6.61 2.56 4.29
C ILE A 58 7.99 3.11 3.95
N VAL A 59 8.09 4.08 3.03
CA VAL A 59 9.36 4.73 2.67
C VAL A 59 10.03 5.37 3.90
N ARG A 60 9.22 5.96 4.79
CA ARG A 60 9.72 6.57 6.02
C ARG A 60 10.11 5.54 7.07
N ALA A 61 9.33 4.46 7.20
CA ALA A 61 9.65 3.36 8.10
C ALA A 61 10.94 2.66 7.68
N ASP A 62 11.17 2.52 6.38
CA ASP A 62 12.41 2.00 5.81
C ASP A 62 13.61 2.91 6.14
N HIS A 63 13.51 4.22 5.86
CA HIS A 63 14.56 5.18 6.21
C HIS A 63 14.83 5.30 7.73
N ALA A 64 13.85 4.98 8.57
CA ALA A 64 14.00 4.99 10.02
C ALA A 64 14.68 3.73 10.56
N ARG A 65 14.78 2.66 9.75
CA ARG A 65 15.56 1.48 10.09
C ARG A 65 17.03 1.74 9.71
N ASP A 66 17.94 1.47 10.63
CA ASP A 66 19.38 1.42 10.35
C ASP A 66 19.81 0.19 9.52
N SER A 67 18.87 -0.69 9.16
CA SER A 67 19.12 -1.92 8.40
C SER A 67 18.31 -1.95 7.13
N ILE A 68 18.95 -2.42 6.05
CA ILE A 68 18.31 -2.63 4.76
C ILE A 68 17.27 -3.74 4.90
N ILE A 69 16.04 -3.48 4.45
CA ILE A 69 14.97 -4.48 4.34
C ILE A 69 15.21 -5.37 3.13
N SER A 70 14.98 -6.67 3.24
CA SER A 70 15.04 -7.55 2.07
C SER A 70 13.87 -7.27 1.11
N PHE A 71 14.06 -7.58 -0.18
CA PHE A 71 13.02 -7.37 -1.19
C PHE A 71 11.72 -8.14 -0.88
N GLU A 72 11.83 -9.34 -0.31
CA GLU A 72 10.69 -10.16 0.14
C GLU A 72 9.93 -9.50 1.29
N GLU A 73 10.62 -9.08 2.35
CA GLU A 73 10.01 -8.33 3.46
C GLU A 73 9.34 -7.03 2.98
N LEU A 74 9.96 -6.32 2.04
CA LEU A 74 9.37 -5.12 1.45
C LEU A 74 8.05 -5.46 0.71
N HIS A 75 8.04 -6.56 -0.04
CA HIS A 75 6.85 -7.01 -0.75
C HIS A 75 5.70 -7.28 0.23
N ASP A 76 5.94 -8.05 1.29
CA ASP A 76 4.91 -8.37 2.28
C ASP A 76 4.35 -7.10 2.94
N LYS A 77 5.21 -6.16 3.33
CA LYS A 77 4.79 -4.89 3.94
C LYS A 77 3.98 -4.03 2.98
N LEU A 78 4.31 -4.03 1.69
CA LEU A 78 3.56 -3.27 0.68
C LEU A 78 2.19 -3.90 0.41
N VAL A 79 2.09 -5.22 0.32
CA VAL A 79 0.82 -5.95 0.12
C VAL A 79 -0.11 -5.80 1.33
N GLU A 80 0.44 -5.86 2.53
CA GLU A 80 -0.30 -5.60 3.76
C GLU A 80 -0.88 -4.17 3.74
N HIS A 81 -0.05 -3.18 3.43
CA HIS A 81 -0.48 -1.78 3.38
C HIS A 81 -1.47 -1.49 2.26
N GLU A 82 -1.33 -2.13 1.09
CA GLU A 82 -2.33 -2.06 0.00
C GLU A 82 -3.69 -2.58 0.49
N SER A 83 -3.70 -3.66 1.27
CA SER A 83 -4.92 -4.23 1.86
C SER A 83 -5.55 -3.31 2.92
N LEU A 84 -4.71 -2.64 3.71
CA LEU A 84 -5.16 -1.64 4.69
C LEU A 84 -5.78 -0.42 3.99
N LEU A 85 -5.10 0.15 2.99
CA LEU A 85 -5.61 1.28 2.21
C LEU A 85 -6.98 0.98 1.59
N LYS A 86 -7.14 -0.23 1.03
CA LYS A 86 -8.42 -0.67 0.45
C LYS A 86 -9.54 -0.79 1.48
N ARG A 87 -9.21 -1.20 2.71
CA ARG A 87 -10.17 -1.27 3.82
C ARG A 87 -10.55 0.13 4.30
N GLU A 88 -9.60 1.04 4.43
CA GLU A 88 -9.85 2.42 4.84
C GLU A 88 -10.72 3.16 3.80
N GLU A 89 -10.46 2.96 2.50
CA GLU A 89 -11.31 3.47 1.42
C GLU A 89 -12.75 2.95 1.55
N SER A 90 -12.92 1.65 1.81
CA SER A 90 -14.25 1.02 2.00
C SER A 90 -14.96 1.51 3.27
N GLN A 91 -14.22 1.86 4.33
CA GLN A 91 -14.79 2.39 5.58
C GLN A 91 -15.13 3.89 5.48
N SER A 92 -14.48 4.63 4.59
CA SER A 92 -14.80 6.04 4.37
C SER A 92 -16.11 6.26 3.61
N GLU A 93 -16.61 5.28 2.85
CA GLU A 93 -17.86 5.39 2.08
C GLU A 93 -19.13 5.04 2.89
N ASN A 94 -19.02 4.35 4.02
CA ASN A 94 -20.17 4.02 4.87
C ASN A 94 -19.96 4.52 6.31
N PRO A 95 -20.46 5.71 6.70
CA PRO A 95 -20.52 6.05 8.11
C PRO A 95 -21.35 4.98 8.84
N PRO A 96 -20.94 4.51 10.03
CA PRO A 96 -21.74 3.57 10.79
C PRO A 96 -23.09 4.22 11.08
N ILE A 97 -24.16 3.68 10.50
CA ILE A 97 -25.53 4.05 10.82
C ILE A 97 -25.70 3.75 12.30
N MET A 98 -25.66 4.80 13.11
CA MET A 98 -25.92 4.73 14.54
C MET A 98 -27.39 4.35 14.73
N VAL A 99 -27.64 3.06 14.99
CA VAL A 99 -28.97 2.53 15.32
C VAL A 99 -29.34 3.01 16.72
N ASN A 100 -30.03 4.14 16.82
CA ASN A 100 -30.67 4.55 18.08
C ASN A 100 -31.86 3.61 18.32
N LEU A 101 -31.66 2.59 19.18
CA LEU A 101 -32.72 1.69 19.61
C LEU A 101 -33.61 2.45 20.61
N THR A 102 -34.61 3.17 20.11
CA THR A 102 -35.69 3.69 20.96
C THR A 102 -36.61 2.52 21.32
N SER A 103 -36.40 1.93 22.49
CA SER A 103 -37.37 1.02 23.09
C SER A 103 -38.63 1.81 23.45
N GLN A 104 -39.53 1.87 22.47
CA GLN A 104 -40.91 2.30 22.59
C GLN A 104 -41.63 1.36 23.56
N GLY A 105 -41.56 1.67 24.86
CA GLY A 105 -42.43 1.11 25.89
C GLY A 105 -43.87 1.58 25.65
N ARG A 106 -44.62 0.79 24.87
CA ARG A 106 -46.01 1.04 24.52
C ARG A 106 -46.93 0.30 25.51
N ASN A 107 -47.89 1.05 26.05
CA ASN A 107 -49.23 0.64 26.45
C ASN A 107 -49.46 -0.22 27.71
N GLN A 108 -50.28 0.33 28.61
CA GLN A 108 -51.59 -0.16 29.12
C GLN A 108 -51.81 0.45 30.51
N SER A 109 -52.98 0.80 31.03
CA SER A 109 -54.37 0.92 30.57
C SER A 109 -55.17 1.42 31.79
N ASN A 110 -56.29 2.11 31.54
CA ASN A 110 -57.51 2.18 32.36
C ASN A 110 -57.50 2.69 33.82
N ASN A 111 -58.10 3.87 33.98
CA ASN A 111 -59.41 4.13 34.64
C ASN A 111 -59.72 3.47 36.00
N GLY A 112 -60.00 4.31 37.01
CA GLY A 112 -60.86 3.94 38.15
C GLY A 112 -60.53 4.63 39.47
N ASN A 113 -61.20 5.76 39.77
CA ASN A 113 -62.06 5.97 40.96
C ASN A 113 -62.37 7.47 41.15
#